data_AF-U4KWH5-F1
#
_entry.id   AF-U4KWH5-F1
#
_cell.length_a   1.000
_cell.length_b   1.000
_cell.length_c   1.000
_cell.angle_alpha   90.00
_cell.angle_beta   90.00
_cell.angle_gamma   90.00
#
_symmetry.space_group_name_H-M   'P 1'
#
loop_
_entity.id
_entity.type
_entity.pdbx_description
1 polymer ?
#
loop_
_entity_poly.entity_id
_entity_poly.type
_entity_poly.pdbx_seq_one_letter_code
_entity_poly.pdbx_strand_id
1 'polypeptide(L)' 'MTALYSSGDEALVDIIAVTGLAGHAYGSWKAPGGNTIWLKDLLPQDVPRSRIFTY' A
#
# COMPACT_ATOMS: atom_id res chain seq x y z
N MET A 1 0.49 9.17 8.17
CA MET A 1 1.27 8.30 7.26
C MET A 1 1.41 6.95 7.92
N THR A 2 0.92 5.89 7.28
CA THR A 2 0.95 4.54 7.84
C THR A 2 1.68 3.61 6.88
N ALA A 3 2.66 2.86 7.39
CA ALA A 3 3.37 1.85 6.60
C ALA A 3 2.49 0.62 6.41
N LEU A 4 2.32 0.19 5.16
CA LEU A 4 1.54 -1.00 4.79
C LEU A 4 2.45 -2.20 4.47
N TYR A 5 3.58 -1.93 3.85
CA TYR A 5 4.60 -2.91 3.48
C TYR A 5 5.98 -2.27 3.54
N SER A 6 7.00 -3.03 3.93
CA SER A 6 8.39 -2.57 3.93
C SER A 6 9.32 -3.75 3.73
N SER A 7 10.13 -3.71 2.67
CA SER A 7 11.28 -4.61 2.53
C SER A 7 12.50 -4.18 3.37
N GLY A 8 12.31 -3.28 4.35
CA GLY A 8 13.37 -2.81 5.25
C GLY A 8 14.48 -2.06 4.50
N ASP A 9 15.73 -2.37 4.86
CA ASP A 9 16.93 -1.75 4.28
C ASP A 9 17.18 -2.18 2.82
N GLU A 10 16.49 -3.20 2.33
CA GLU A 10 16.58 -3.66 0.93
C GLU A 10 15.66 -2.88 -0.02
N ALA A 11 14.85 -1.98 0.52
CA ALA A 11 13.95 -1.17 -0.29
C ALA A 11 14.73 -0.23 -1.22
N LEU A 12 14.38 -0.28 -2.50
CA LEU A 12 14.93 0.60 -3.52
C LEU A 12 14.01 1.77 -3.89
N VAL A 13 12.73 1.69 -3.51
CA VAL A 13 11.74 2.69 -3.85
C VAL A 13 10.74 2.89 -2.71
N ASP A 14 10.36 4.15 -2.51
CA ASP A 14 9.25 4.53 -1.64
C ASP A 14 8.02 4.85 -2.48
N ILE A 15 6.90 4.17 -2.17
CA ILE A 15 5.61 4.39 -2.79
C ILE A 15 4.68 4.99 -1.75
N ILE A 16 4.20 6.21 -1.99
CA ILE A 16 3.27 6.91 -1.11
C ILE A 16 1.94 7.04 -1.85
N ALA A 17 0.95 6.26 -1.41
CA ALA A 17 -0.40 6.32 -1.95
C ALA A 17 -1.22 7.34 -1.17
N VAL A 18 -1.81 8.31 -1.87
CA VAL A 18 -2.67 9.33 -1.28
C VAL A 18 -4.08 9.10 -1.80
N THR A 19 -5.03 8.93 -0.88
CA THR A 19 -6.43 8.75 -1.25
C THR A 19 -7.07 10.07 -1.67
N GLY A 20 -8.13 10.00 -2.50
CA GLY A 20 -8.91 11.18 -2.90
C GLY A 20 -9.66 11.80 -1.71
N LEU A 21 -10.27 12.97 -1.92
CA LEU A 21 -11.05 13.66 -0.89
C LEU A 21 -12.13 12.74 -0.28
N ALA A 22 -12.20 12.68 1.04
CA ALA A 22 -13.06 11.76 1.81
C ALA A 22 -12.76 10.25 1.61
N GLY A 23 -11.62 9.92 1.01
CA GLY A 23 -11.11 8.57 0.91
C GLY A 23 -10.67 8.01 2.26
N HIS A 24 -10.79 6.69 2.42
CA HIS A 24 -10.34 6.00 3.62
C HIS A 24 -9.02 5.30 3.30
N ALA A 25 -7.95 5.63 4.04
CA ALA A 25 -6.59 5.15 3.79
C ALA A 25 -6.47 3.64 3.49
N TYR A 26 -7.23 2.77 4.17
CA TYR A 26 -7.32 1.34 3.83
C TYR A 26 -8.45 0.98 2.86
N GLY A 27 -9.67 1.49 3.11
CA GLY A 27 -10.87 1.15 2.33
C GLY A 27 -10.80 1.55 0.86
N SER A 28 -10.10 2.64 0.53
CA SER A 28 -9.89 3.08 -0.85
C SER A 28 -9.11 2.07 -1.71
N TRP A 29 -8.39 1.14 -1.08
CA TRP A 29 -7.56 0.14 -1.76
C TRP A 29 -8.02 -1.30 -1.47
N LYS A 30 -9.14 -1.47 -0.77
CA LYS A 30 -9.68 -2.77 -0.38
C LYS A 30 -10.58 -3.32 -1.49
N ALA A 31 -10.41 -4.60 -1.83
CA ALA A 31 -11.25 -5.29 -2.79
C ALA A 31 -12.71 -5.37 -2.27
N PRO A 32 -13.71 -5.17 -3.15
CA PRO A 32 -15.12 -5.35 -2.79
C PRO A 32 -15.39 -6.79 -2.29
N GLY A 33 -16.13 -6.92 -1.18
CA GLY A 33 -16.55 -8.22 -0.66
C GLY A 33 -15.45 -9.12 -0.09
N GLY A 34 -14.19 -8.67 -0.07
CA GLY A 34 -13.04 -9.43 0.44
C GLY A 34 -12.25 -8.67 1.50
N ASN A 35 -11.14 -9.26 1.95
CA ASN A 35 -10.19 -8.62 2.89
C ASN A 35 -8.87 -8.18 2.24
N THR A 36 -8.69 -8.47 0.95
CA THR A 36 -7.50 -8.12 0.19
C THR A 36 -7.40 -6.60 0.02
N ILE A 37 -6.23 -6.06 0.34
CA ILE A 37 -5.88 -4.65 0.17
C ILE A 37 -4.77 -4.58 -0.88
N TRP A 38 -5.02 -3.94 -2.02
CA TRP A 38 -4.10 -3.95 -3.16
C TRP A 38 -2.69 -3.47 -2.80
N LEU A 39 -2.57 -2.33 -2.10
CA LEU A 39 -1.27 -1.77 -1.69
C LEU A 39 -0.46 -2.68 -0.76
N LYS A 40 -1.12 -3.53 0.02
CA LYS A 40 -0.47 -4.38 1.03
C LYS A 40 -0.21 -5.80 0.51
N ASP A 41 -1.19 -6.37 -0.19
CA ASP A 41 -1.23 -7.80 -0.47
C ASP A 41 -0.80 -8.12 -1.91
N LEU A 42 -0.97 -7.17 -2.84
CA LEU A 42 -0.73 -7.40 -4.28
C LEU A 42 0.46 -6.59 -4.81
N LEU A 43 0.52 -5.29 -4.51
CA LEU A 43 1.58 -4.40 -5.00
C LEU A 43 3.01 -4.84 -4.64
N PRO A 44 3.29 -5.43 -3.45
CA PRO A 44 4.60 -5.98 -3.17
C PRO A 44 5.03 -7.13 -4.09
N GLN A 45 4.11 -7.82 -4.76
CA GLN A 45 4.46 -8.88 -5.70
C GLN A 45 5.00 -8.30 -7.01
N ASP A 46 4.43 -7.16 -7.45
CA ASP A 46 4.86 -6.45 -8.65
C ASP A 46 6.10 -5.59 -8.37
N VAL A 47 6.25 -5.08 -7.14
CA VAL A 47 7.39 -4.24 -6.71
C VAL A 47 7.98 -4.75 -5.38
N PRO A 48 8.76 -5.86 -5.39
CA PRO A 48 9.18 -6.55 -4.16
C PRO A 48 10.12 -5.76 -3.25
N ARG A 49 10.95 -4.88 -3.80
CA ARG A 49 11.90 -4.06 -3.02
C ARG A 49 11.37 -2.67 -2.78
N SER A 50 10.17 -2.58 -2.23
CA SER A 50 9.49 -1.31 -1.97
C SER A 50 9.17 -1.11 -0.49
N ARG A 51 9.00 0.15 -0.11
CA ARG A 51 8.25 0.53 1.10
C ARG A 51 7.01 1.27 0.66
N ILE A 52 5.86 0.81 1.14
CA ILE A 52 4.56 1.28 0.71
C ILE A 52 3.88 1.93 1.89
N PHE A 53 3.49 3.18 1.73
CA PHE A 53 2.79 3.98 2.71
C PHE A 53 1.45 4.44 2.13
N THR A 54 0.48 4.64 3.00
CA THR A 54 -0.77 5.34 2.66
C THR A 54 -0.98 6.55 3.55
N TYR A 55 -1.62 7.57 2.96
CA TYR A 55 -2.14 8.75 3.64
C TYR A 55 -3.67 8.78 3.59
#